data_AF-A0A968F5J5-F1
#
_entry.id   AF-A0A968F5J5-F1
#
_cell.length_a   1.000
_cell.length_b   1.000
_cell.length_c   1.000
_cell.angle_alpha   90.00
_cell.angle_beta   90.00
_cell.angle_gamma   90.00
#
_symmetry.space_group_name_H-M   'P 1'
#
loop_
_entity.id
_entity.type
_entity.pdbx_description
1 polymer ?
#
loop_
_entity_poly.entity_id
_entity_poly.type
_entity_poly.pdbx_seq_one_letter_code
_entity_poly.pdbx_strand_id
1 'polypeptide(L)' 'TIGVGASGGIFALAGALAVIVPRVPVFIFFIPIPMPLWIAVIILLGLSFLFSNIAWQAHLGGLLLGLIAGLIFRRRRRT' A
#
# COMPACT_ATOMS: atom_id res chain seq x y z
N THR A 1 -9.79 -7.11 18.09
CA THR A 1 -9.84 -5.64 17.94
C THR A 1 -10.24 -5.30 16.53
N ILE A 2 -11.31 -4.54 16.33
CA ILE A 2 -11.66 -4.02 15.01
C ILE A 2 -10.58 -2.98 14.67
N GLY A 3 -9.78 -3.24 13.65
CA GLY A 3 -8.65 -2.39 13.27
C GLY A 3 -9.12 -1.10 12.61
N VAL A 4 -9.41 -0.08 13.42
CA VAL A 4 -9.75 1.27 12.94
C VAL A 4 -8.53 2.16 13.14
N GLY A 5 -8.00 2.72 12.05
CA GLY A 5 -6.84 3.62 12.09
C GLY A 5 -6.52 4.23 10.73
N ALA A 6 -6.03 5.47 10.73
CA ALA A 6 -5.70 6.23 9.51
C ALA A 6 -4.73 5.47 8.58
N SER A 7 -3.85 4.64 9.14
CA SER A 7 -2.91 3.82 8.39
C SER A 7 -3.59 2.83 7.43
N GLY A 8 -4.78 2.31 7.74
CA GLY A 8 -5.53 1.46 6.80
C GLY A 8 -5.89 2.21 5.51
N GLY A 9 -6.27 3.50 5.64
CA GLY A 9 -6.51 4.39 4.50
C GLY A 9 -5.24 4.67 3.69
N ILE A 10 -4.10 4.82 4.36
CA ILE A 10 -2.79 4.95 3.69
C ILE A 10 -2.49 3.71 2.86
N PHE A 11 -2.69 2.51 3.41
CA PHE A 11 -2.51 1.27 2.66
C PHE A 11 -3.48 1.13 1.48
N ALA A 12 -4.71 1.64 1.60
CA ALA A 12 -5.65 1.70 0.48
C ALA A 12 -5.17 2.61 -0.66
N LEU A 13 -4.68 3.81 -0.34
CA LEU A 13 -4.09 4.70 -1.35
C LEU A 13 -2.83 4.07 -1.98
N ALA A 14 -1.96 3.52 -1.15
CA ALA A 14 -0.73 2.87 -1.59
C ALA A 14 -1.01 1.69 -2.51
N GLY A 15 -2.01 0.85 -2.20
CA GLY A 15 -2.47 -0.24 -3.05
C GLY A 15 -3.01 0.24 -4.40
N ALA A 16 -3.85 1.28 -4.39
CA ALA A 16 -4.37 1.84 -5.64
C ALA A 16 -3.25 2.37 -6.54
N LEU A 17 -2.29 3.10 -5.94
CA LEU A 17 -1.15 3.65 -6.66
C LEU A 17 -0.17 2.55 -7.12
N ALA A 18 0.02 1.48 -6.35
CA ALA A 18 0.83 0.33 -6.76
C ALA A 18 0.28 -0.34 -8.03
N VAL A 19 -1.02 -0.24 -8.31
CA VAL A 19 -1.62 -0.74 -9.56
C VAL A 19 -1.50 0.27 -10.70
N ILE A 20 -1.74 1.56 -10.42
CA ILE A 20 -1.82 2.62 -11.43
C ILE A 20 -0.42 3.03 -11.90
N VAL A 21 0.50 3.26 -10.96
CA VAL A 21 1.85 3.78 -11.19
C VAL A 21 2.93 2.94 -10.46
N PRO A 22 3.02 1.62 -10.70
CA PRO A 22 3.86 0.70 -9.93
C PRO A 22 5.34 1.07 -9.88
N ARG A 23 5.86 1.70 -10.93
CA ARG A 23 7.29 1.96 -11.14
C ARG A 23 7.72 3.38 -10.77
N VAL A 24 6.84 4.20 -10.19
CA VAL A 24 7.26 5.51 -9.68
C VAL A 24 8.31 5.29 -8.58
N PRO A 25 9.49 5.93 -8.70
CA PRO A 25 10.54 5.80 -7.70
C PRO A 25 10.11 6.51 -6.41
N VAL A 26 10.24 5.80 -5.30
CA VAL A 26 9.97 6.30 -3.95
C VAL A 26 11.11 5.97 -3.01
N PHE A 27 11.19 6.71 -1.92
CA PHE A 27 12.13 6.47 -0.83
C PHE A 27 11.35 6.07 0.42
N ILE A 28 11.86 5.06 1.14
CA ILE A 28 11.42 4.76 2.51
C ILE A 28 12.37 5.52 3.43
N PHE A 29 11.83 6.20 4.44
CA PHE A 29 12.65 6.90 5.42
C PHE A 29 13.70 5.94 6.02
N PHE A 30 14.96 6.40 6.09
CA PHE A 30 16.18 5.63 6.40
C PHE A 30 16.77 4.73 5.29
N ILE A 31 16.14 4.58 4.13
CA ILE A 31 16.68 3.85 2.97
C ILE A 31 16.87 4.82 1.79
N PRO A 32 18.09 5.38 1.57
CA PRO A 32 18.36 6.37 0.52
C PRO A 32 18.54 5.73 -0.87
N ILE A 33 17.80 4.67 -1.16
CA ILE A 33 17.84 3.95 -2.43
C ILE A 33 16.45 4.09 -3.07
N PRO A 34 16.34 4.74 -4.25
CA PRO A 34 15.05 4.85 -4.93
C PRO A 34 14.60 3.45 -5.34
N MET A 35 13.38 3.09 -4.97
CA MET A 35 12.79 1.80 -5.33
C MET A 35 11.42 2.00 -5.98
N PRO A 36 10.98 1.08 -6.84
CA PRO A 36 9.60 1.09 -7.35
C PRO A 36 8.58 1.11 -6.22
N LEU A 37 7.52 1.91 -6.38
CA LEU A 37 6.42 2.02 -5.41
C LEU A 37 5.89 0.66 -4.95
N TRP A 38 5.71 -0.30 -5.87
CA TRP A 38 5.19 -1.63 -5.49
C TRP A 38 6.10 -2.36 -4.49
N ILE A 39 7.42 -2.18 -4.57
CA ILE A 39 8.39 -2.76 -3.62
C ILE A 39 8.21 -2.10 -2.26
N ALA A 40 8.11 -0.77 -2.24
CA ALA A 40 7.94 -0.04 -0.99
C ALA A 40 6.67 -0.45 -0.23
N VAL A 41 5.56 -0.69 -0.96
CA VAL A 41 4.31 -1.16 -0.38
C VAL A 41 4.45 -2.55 0.25
N ILE A 42 5.17 -3.47 -0.39
CA ILE A 42 5.45 -4.80 0.17
C ILE A 42 6.27 -4.70 1.44
N ILE A 43 7.31 -3.86 1.45
CA ILE A 43 8.15 -3.64 2.62
C ILE A 43 7.32 -3.09 3.77
N LEU A 44 6.52 -2.05 3.53
CA LEU A 44 5.67 -1.43 4.55
C LEU A 44 4.66 -2.44 5.13
N LEU A 45 4.02 -3.25 4.28
CA LEU A 45 3.11 -4.30 4.75
C LEU A 45 3.85 -5.37 5.55
N GLY A 46 5.04 -5.78 5.10
CA GLY A 46 5.90 -6.74 5.78
C GLY A 46 6.25 -6.27 7.19
N LEU A 47 6.68 -5.01 7.33
CA LEU A 47 6.97 -4.39 8.63
C LEU A 47 5.75 -4.43 9.57
N SER A 48 4.53 -4.26 9.06
CA SER A 48 3.31 -4.32 9.87
C SER A 48 3.09 -5.66 10.57
N PHE A 49 3.64 -6.77 10.03
CA PHE A 49 3.55 -8.09 10.67
C PHE A 49 4.63 -8.33 11.74
N LEU A 50 5.71 -7.54 11.74
CA LEU A 50 6.86 -7.76 12.63
C LEU A 50 6.69 -7.14 14.03
N PHE A 51 5.81 -6.15 14.18
CA PHE A 51 5.60 -5.46 15.45
C PHE A 51 4.31 -5.91 16.13
N SER A 52 4.43 -6.40 17.37
CA SER A 52 3.28 -6.66 18.23
C SER A 52 2.57 -5.33 18.55
N ASN A 53 1.23 -5.34 18.55
CA ASN A 53 0.34 -4.15 18.67
C ASN A 53 0.09 -3.34 17.39
N ILE A 54 0.55 -3.78 16.22
CA ILE A 54 0.09 -3.22 14.94
C ILE A 54 -1.14 -3.99 14.45
N ALA A 55 -2.22 -3.27 14.12
CA ALA A 55 -3.42 -3.83 13.50
C ALA A 55 -3.17 -4.15 12.01
N TRP A 56 -2.33 -5.14 11.73
CA TRP A 56 -1.97 -5.56 10.36
C TRP A 56 -3.20 -5.91 9.51
N GLN A 57 -4.29 -6.36 10.13
CA GLN A 57 -5.56 -6.66 9.45
C GLN A 57 -6.13 -5.40 8.77
N ALA A 58 -5.98 -4.23 9.38
CA ALA A 58 -6.41 -2.96 8.80
C ALA A 58 -5.53 -2.54 7.62
N HIS A 59 -4.22 -2.78 7.71
CA HIS A 59 -3.27 -2.52 6.63
C HIS A 59 -3.53 -3.44 5.44
N LEU A 60 -3.67 -4.74 5.67
CA LEU A 60 -3.96 -5.73 4.64
C LEU A 60 -5.33 -5.47 3.99
N GLY A 61 -6.37 -5.24 4.80
CA GLY A 61 -7.71 -4.93 4.30
C GLY A 61 -7.75 -3.65 3.48
N GLY A 62 -7.10 -2.58 3.97
CA GLY A 62 -6.93 -1.33 3.24
C GLY A 62 -6.22 -1.55 1.91
N LEU A 63 -5.08 -2.25 1.93
CA LEU A 63 -4.29 -2.56 0.74
C LEU A 63 -5.12 -3.31 -0.31
N LEU A 64 -5.85 -4.35 0.09
CA LEU A 64 -6.70 -5.13 -0.82
C LEU A 64 -7.78 -4.27 -1.48
N LEU A 65 -8.48 -3.43 -0.69
CA LEU A 65 -9.47 -2.49 -1.23
C LEU A 65 -8.82 -1.49 -2.21
N GLY A 66 -7.63 -1.01 -1.86
CA GLY A 66 -6.80 -0.16 -2.71
C GLY A 66 -6.46 -0.80 -4.04
N LEU A 67 -5.96 -2.04 -4.03
CA LEU A 67 -5.62 -2.79 -5.24
C LEU A 67 -6.85 -2.94 -6.16
N ILE A 68 -8.02 -3.29 -5.60
CA ILE A 68 -9.27 -3.42 -6.34
C ILE A 68 -9.65 -2.06 -6.97
N ALA A 69 -9.65 -0.98 -6.19
CA ALA A 69 -9.93 0.36 -6.69
C ALA A 69 -8.96 0.77 -7.82
N GLY A 70 -7.66 0.54 -7.62
CA GLY A 70 -6.62 0.80 -8.62
C GLY A 70 -6.85 0.05 -9.93
N LEU A 71 -7.29 -1.22 -9.86
CA LEU A 71 -7.64 -2.01 -11.05
C LEU A 71 -8.86 -1.42 -11.78
N ILE A 72 -9.89 -0.99 -11.05
CA ILE A 72 -11.08 -0.34 -11.63
C ILE A 72 -10.69 0.95 -12.35
N PHE A 73 -9.90 1.83 -11.71
CA PHE A 73 -9.46 3.09 -12.32
C PHE A 73 -8.51 2.89 -13.49
N ARG A 74 -7.60 1.91 -13.43
CA ARG A 74 -6.69 1.60 -14.53
C ARG A 74 -7.42 1.12 -15.77
N ARG A 75 -8.52 0.36 -15.61
CA ARG A 75 -9.37 -0.06 -16.74
C ARG A 75 -10.05 1.13 -17.40
N ARG A 76 -10.59 2.08 -16.63
CA ARG A 76 -11.24 3.29 -17.14
C ARG A 76 -10.31 4.25 -17.88
N ARG A 77 -9.00 4.21 -17.63
CA ARG A 77 -8.01 5.01 -18.39
C ARG A 77 -7.63 4.42 -19.75
N ARG A 78 -7.98 3.16 -20.02
CA ARG A 78 -7.63 2.46 -21.26
C ARG A 78 -8.77 2.43 -22.28
N THR A 79 -10.01 2.66 -21.83
CA THR A 79 -11.18 3.01 -22.64
C THR A 79 -11.20 4.50 -22.91
#